data_AF-A0A4U1B9M3-F1
#
_entry.id   AF-A0A4U1B9M3-F1
#
_cell.length_a   1.000
_cell.length_b   1.000
_cell.length_c   1.000
_cell.angle_alpha   90.00
_cell.angle_beta   90.00
_cell.angle_gamma   90.00
#
_symmetry.space_group_name_H-M   'P 1'
#
loop_
_entity.id
_entity.type
_entity.pdbx_description
1 polymer ?
#
loop_
_entity_poly.entity_id
_entity_poly.type
_entity_poly.pdbx_seq_one_letter_code
_entity_poly.pdbx_strand_id
1 'polypeptide(L)'
;MNKFALTLLISLNLSLVAESAAEDTFTFGLGAGSLYSGLGANVGIQTKKDIKYLAVGCVSYSSMYGATCGVGAGWVHTDIFNFQTPNHGLGIYVGIVGDQYDYFDRDAVYGAGVGYHYFFSGIDKSGVNLGFTATGADSKDGFDLGGMFQLGYQF
;
A
#
# COMPACT_ATOMS: atom_id res chain seq x y z
N MET A 1 30.98 -10.18 -35.11
CA MET A 1 29.71 -9.45 -35.32
C MET A 1 29.06 -9.29 -33.96
N ASN A 2 28.71 -8.05 -33.61
CA ASN A 2 28.90 -7.44 -32.29
C ASN A 2 27.87 -7.85 -31.22
N LYS A 3 28.38 -8.22 -30.03
CA LYS A 3 27.60 -8.40 -28.77
C LYS A 3 27.58 -7.15 -27.88
N PHE A 4 27.61 -5.95 -28.46
CA PHE A 4 27.85 -4.69 -27.72
C PHE A 4 26.83 -3.58 -28.01
N ALA A 5 25.56 -3.93 -28.22
CA ALA A 5 24.53 -2.94 -28.59
C ALA A 5 23.22 -3.07 -27.82
N LEU A 6 23.26 -3.51 -26.55
CA LEU A 6 22.08 -3.50 -25.67
C LEU A 6 22.45 -3.03 -24.26
N THR A 7 23.19 -1.92 -24.18
CA THR A 7 23.49 -1.25 -22.91
C THR A 7 23.51 0.24 -23.15
N LEU A 8 22.39 0.78 -23.59
CA LEU A 8 22.17 2.21 -23.71
C LEU A 8 20.70 2.47 -23.37
N LEU A 9 20.47 3.43 -22.46
CA LEU A 9 19.17 4.05 -22.09
C LEU A 9 18.43 3.52 -20.84
N ILE A 10 19.13 3.33 -19.72
CA ILE A 10 18.49 3.52 -18.40
C ILE A 10 19.39 4.42 -17.54
N SER A 11 19.53 5.67 -17.98
CA SER A 11 19.89 6.79 -17.11
C SER A 11 18.71 7.76 -17.09
N LEU A 12 17.56 7.22 -16.64
CA LEU A 12 16.42 8.05 -16.28
C LEU A 12 16.80 8.75 -14.98
N ASN A 13 17.37 9.95 -15.12
CA ASN A 13 17.55 10.89 -14.03
C ASN A 13 16.15 11.20 -13.50
N LEU A 14 15.77 10.48 -12.44
CA LEU A 14 14.59 10.76 -11.65
C LEU A 14 14.91 12.00 -10.82
N SER A 15 14.88 13.16 -11.47
CA SER A 15 14.86 14.46 -10.82
C SER A 15 13.50 14.58 -10.12
N LEU A 16 13.34 13.89 -9.00
CA LEU A 16 12.24 14.14 -8.08
C LEU A 16 12.39 15.59 -7.65
N VAL A 17 11.50 16.43 -8.14
CA VAL A 17 11.28 17.76 -7.59
C VAL A 17 10.81 17.52 -6.17
N ALA A 18 11.74 17.61 -5.21
CA ALA A 18 11.40 17.71 -3.81
C ALA A 18 10.81 19.12 -3.62
N GLU A 19 9.51 19.26 -3.84
CA GLU A 19 8.78 20.40 -3.29
C GLU A 19 8.87 20.28 -1.77
N SER A 20 9.77 21.05 -1.17
CA SER A 20 9.85 21.23 0.27
C SER A 20 8.63 22.02 0.74
N ALA A 21 7.55 21.32 1.05
CA ALA A 21 6.36 21.90 1.65
C ALA A 21 5.81 20.95 2.71
N ALA A 22 6.17 21.25 3.97
CA ALA A 22 5.94 20.53 5.23
C ALA A 22 7.15 19.71 5.73
N GLU A 23 7.25 19.50 7.06
CA GLU A 23 8.27 18.68 7.73
C GLU A 23 8.07 17.21 7.34
N ASP A 24 8.37 16.89 6.08
CA ASP A 24 8.23 15.57 5.51
C ASP A 24 9.26 14.64 6.15
N THR A 25 8.78 13.66 6.93
CA THR A 25 9.61 12.63 7.54
C THR A 25 9.50 11.33 6.75
N PHE A 26 10.61 10.61 6.65
CA PHE A 26 10.56 9.24 6.15
C PHE A 26 9.93 8.34 7.21
N THR A 27 9.05 7.44 6.79
CA THR A 27 8.44 6.45 7.68
C THR A 27 8.50 5.07 7.04
N PHE A 28 8.52 4.03 7.88
CA PHE A 28 8.36 2.65 7.43
C PHE A 28 7.43 1.92 8.39
N GLY A 29 6.79 0.86 7.91
CA GLY A 29 5.82 0.14 8.71
C GLY A 29 5.80 -1.34 8.39
N LEU A 30 5.28 -2.13 9.33
CA LEU A 30 5.11 -3.57 9.22
C LEU A 30 3.71 -3.93 9.71
N GLY A 31 3.02 -4.84 9.03
CA GLY A 31 1.68 -5.24 9.46
C GLY A 31 0.91 -6.04 8.42
N ALA A 32 -0.40 -6.11 8.65
CA ALA A 32 -1.39 -6.68 7.75
C ALA A 32 -2.36 -5.60 7.29
N GLY A 33 -2.82 -5.66 6.04
CA GLY A 33 -3.84 -4.75 5.47
C GLY A 33 -3.36 -3.96 4.26
N SER A 34 -4.14 -2.98 3.81
CA SER A 34 -3.81 -2.21 2.59
C SER A 34 -2.58 -1.32 2.77
N LEU A 35 -2.31 -0.79 3.98
CA LEU A 35 -1.06 -0.10 4.27
C LEU A 35 0.18 -0.99 4.07
N TYR A 36 0.03 -2.31 3.96
CA TYR A 36 1.14 -3.27 3.93
C TYR A 36 1.03 -4.26 2.75
N SER A 37 0.12 -4.02 1.79
CA SER A 37 -0.17 -4.91 0.65
C SER A 37 -0.46 -6.36 1.07
N GLY A 38 -1.32 -6.54 2.07
CA GLY A 38 -1.54 -7.83 2.74
C GLY A 38 -0.69 -7.92 4.00
N LEU A 39 -0.10 -9.08 4.29
CA LEU A 39 0.92 -9.23 5.32
C LEU A 39 2.28 -8.80 4.74
N GLY A 40 2.84 -7.70 5.24
CA GLY A 40 4.01 -7.10 4.61
C GLY A 40 4.55 -5.85 5.29
N ALA A 41 5.14 -4.98 4.48
CA ALA A 41 5.82 -3.77 4.90
C ALA A 41 5.48 -2.59 4.00
N ASN A 42 5.66 -1.38 4.52
CA ASN A 42 5.63 -0.15 3.73
C ASN A 42 6.81 0.76 4.02
N VAL A 43 7.06 1.65 3.06
CA VAL A 43 7.93 2.81 3.18
C VAL A 43 7.21 4.01 2.60
N GLY A 44 7.40 5.18 3.18
CA GLY A 44 6.65 6.36 2.76
C GLY A 44 7.22 7.68 3.27
N ILE A 45 6.55 8.73 2.83
CA ILE A 45 6.74 10.09 3.31
C ILE A 45 5.52 10.45 4.16
N GLN A 46 5.78 10.91 5.37
CA GLN A 46 4.80 11.25 6.40
C GLN A 46 4.87 12.74 6.71
N THR A 47 3.71 13.35 6.92
CA THR A 47 3.56 14.71 7.41
C THR A 47 2.68 14.69 8.66
N LYS A 48 2.36 15.87 9.20
CA LYS A 48 1.40 16.00 10.32
C LYS A 48 0.00 15.45 10.01
N LYS A 49 -0.34 15.31 8.74
CA LYS A 49 -1.69 14.96 8.29
C LYS A 49 -1.74 13.84 7.25
N ASP A 50 -0.61 13.51 6.63
CA ASP A 50 -0.54 12.66 5.45
C ASP A 50 0.48 11.54 5.62
N ILE A 51 0.19 10.38 5.03
CA ILE A 51 1.20 9.37 4.67
C ILE A 51 1.00 9.00 3.21
N LYS A 52 2.04 9.18 2.38
CA LYS A 52 2.12 8.64 1.01
C LYS A 52 3.12 7.50 1.02
N TYR A 53 2.73 6.31 0.58
CA TYR A 53 3.54 5.10 0.79
C TYR A 53 3.58 4.17 -0.42
N LEU A 54 4.63 3.37 -0.47
CA LEU A 54 4.76 2.14 -1.25
C LEU A 54 4.77 0.97 -0.29
N ALA A 55 4.11 -0.12 -0.66
CA ALA A 55 3.96 -1.32 0.16
C ALA A 55 4.25 -2.58 -0.64
N VAL A 56 4.81 -3.58 0.05
CA VAL A 56 5.07 -4.92 -0.48
C VAL A 56 4.60 -5.94 0.54
N GLY A 57 3.90 -6.98 0.09
CA GLY A 57 3.30 -7.95 0.99
C GLY A 57 2.61 -9.10 0.27
N CYS A 58 2.04 -10.02 1.04
CA CYS A 58 1.31 -11.17 0.53
C CYS A 58 -0.13 -11.18 1.05
N VAL A 59 -1.09 -11.35 0.14
CA VAL A 59 -2.53 -11.31 0.46
C VAL A 59 -3.09 -12.67 0.83
N SER A 60 -2.42 -13.75 0.44
CA SER A 60 -2.87 -15.11 0.73
C SER A 60 -1.71 -16.10 0.68
N TYR A 61 -1.90 -17.26 1.31
CA TYR A 61 -0.94 -18.37 1.33
C TYR A 61 -1.68 -19.71 1.29
N SER A 62 -1.15 -20.67 0.55
CA SER A 62 -1.58 -22.07 0.59
C SER A 62 -0.40 -23.02 0.50
N SER A 63 -0.53 -24.22 1.08
CA SER A 63 0.50 -25.25 1.00
C SER A 63 0.72 -25.79 -0.42
N MET A 64 -0.29 -25.66 -1.29
CA MET A 64 -0.28 -26.19 -2.66
C MET A 64 0.29 -25.19 -3.68
N TYR A 65 -0.02 -23.90 -3.54
CA TYR A 65 0.30 -22.86 -4.52
C TYR A 65 1.26 -21.78 -3.98
N GLY A 66 1.67 -21.87 -2.72
CA GLY A 66 2.57 -20.88 -2.10
C GLY A 66 1.87 -19.57 -1.72
N ALA A 67 2.67 -18.50 -1.60
CA ALA A 67 2.20 -17.16 -1.25
C ALA A 67 1.94 -16.33 -2.51
N THR A 68 0.84 -15.58 -2.52
CA THR A 68 0.57 -14.59 -3.58
C THR A 68 0.91 -13.22 -3.04
N CYS A 69 2.00 -12.68 -3.58
CA CYS A 69 2.61 -11.45 -3.11
C CYS A 69 2.65 -10.42 -4.23
N GLY A 70 2.64 -9.15 -3.84
CA GLY A 70 2.62 -8.06 -4.77
C GLY A 70 3.00 -6.75 -4.11
N VAL A 71 2.85 -5.70 -4.90
CA VAL A 71 3.17 -4.34 -4.50
C VAL A 71 1.90 -3.49 -4.49
N GLY A 72 1.97 -2.36 -3.80
CA GLY A 72 0.91 -1.38 -3.78
C GLY A 72 1.45 -0.01 -3.41
N ALA A 73 0.60 0.98 -3.59
CA ALA A 73 0.85 2.36 -3.22
C ALA A 73 -0.43 2.95 -2.65
N GLY A 74 -0.29 3.96 -1.80
CA GLY A 74 -1.47 4.63 -1.28
C GLY A 74 -1.16 5.97 -0.64
N TRP A 75 -2.24 6.63 -0.24
CA TRP A 75 -2.21 7.89 0.47
C TRP A 75 -3.28 7.86 1.55
N VAL A 76 -2.91 8.27 2.77
CA VAL A 76 -3.81 8.44 3.91
C VAL A 76 -3.77 9.90 4.34
N HIS A 77 -4.94 10.48 4.60
CA HIS A 77 -5.10 11.86 5.06
C HIS A 77 -6.05 11.93 6.26
N THR A 78 -5.71 12.73 7.29
CA THR A 78 -6.44 12.77 8.57
C THR A 78 -7.35 13.99 8.77
N ASP A 79 -7.20 15.03 7.96
CA ASP A 79 -7.91 16.31 8.14
C ASP A 79 -9.18 16.42 7.29
N ILE A 80 -9.96 15.33 7.24
CA ILE A 80 -11.19 15.26 6.42
C ILE A 80 -12.43 15.53 7.27
N PHE A 81 -12.34 15.28 8.57
CA PHE A 81 -13.42 15.44 9.51
C PHE A 81 -12.97 16.38 10.62
N ASN A 82 -13.92 17.11 11.23
CA ASN A 82 -13.67 18.02 12.36
C ASN A 82 -13.33 17.29 13.69
N PHE A 83 -12.64 16.15 13.63
CA PHE A 83 -12.27 15.36 14.82
C PHE A 83 -11.14 15.98 15.64
N GLN A 84 -10.52 17.09 15.19
CA GLN A 84 -9.44 17.82 15.87
C GLN A 84 -8.26 16.93 16.34
N THR A 85 -8.09 15.74 15.75
CA THR A 85 -7.08 14.76 16.14
C THR A 85 -6.43 14.13 14.91
N PRO A 86 -5.10 13.89 14.93
CA PRO A 86 -4.38 13.24 13.83
C PRO A 86 -4.58 11.71 13.80
N ASN A 87 -5.56 11.17 14.53
CA ASN A 87 -5.72 9.74 14.73
C ASN A 87 -6.59 9.09 13.65
N HIS A 88 -7.51 9.83 13.03
CA HIS A 88 -8.50 9.30 12.09
C HIS A 88 -8.11 9.62 10.64
N GLY A 89 -7.68 8.62 9.87
CA GLY A 89 -7.29 8.78 8.48
C GLY A 89 -8.28 8.13 7.51
N LEU A 90 -8.59 8.79 6.41
CA LEU A 90 -9.11 8.11 5.22
C LEU A 90 -8.00 7.95 4.20
N GLY A 91 -8.00 6.81 3.52
CA GLY A 91 -6.99 6.47 2.56
C GLY A 91 -7.54 5.98 1.23
N ILE A 92 -6.72 6.17 0.20
CA ILE A 92 -6.84 5.50 -1.08
C ILE A 92 -5.66 4.54 -1.24
N TYR A 93 -5.93 3.40 -1.86
CA TYR A 93 -4.95 2.34 -2.11
C TYR A 93 -5.09 1.85 -3.55
N VAL A 94 -3.96 1.57 -4.19
CA VAL A 94 -3.89 0.84 -5.46
C VAL A 94 -2.80 -0.22 -5.33
N GLY A 95 -3.10 -1.45 -5.73
CA GLY A 95 -2.14 -2.54 -5.55
C GLY A 95 -2.80 -3.90 -5.56
N ILE A 96 -2.07 -4.88 -5.03
CA ILE A 96 -2.59 -6.24 -4.85
C ILE A 96 -3.74 -6.25 -3.84
N VAL A 97 -4.91 -6.72 -4.27
CA VAL A 97 -6.12 -6.77 -3.42
C VAL A 97 -6.62 -8.19 -3.18
N GLY A 98 -6.07 -9.18 -3.88
CA GLY A 98 -6.44 -10.57 -3.72
C GLY A 98 -5.70 -11.49 -4.68
N ASP A 99 -6.24 -12.69 -4.83
CA ASP A 99 -5.78 -13.71 -5.76
C ASP A 99 -6.97 -14.39 -6.44
N GLN A 100 -6.77 -14.80 -7.69
CA GLN A 100 -7.74 -15.60 -8.43
C GLN A 100 -7.19 -17.02 -8.63
N TYR A 101 -8.08 -18.00 -8.61
CA TYR A 101 -7.74 -19.41 -8.83
C TYR A 101 -7.97 -19.78 -10.29
N ASP A 102 -6.97 -20.35 -10.96
CA ASP A 102 -7.14 -20.89 -12.31
C ASP A 102 -6.47 -22.27 -12.41
N TYR A 103 -7.24 -23.35 -12.22
CA TYR A 103 -6.91 -24.79 -12.22
C TYR A 103 -5.61 -25.25 -11.51
N PHE A 104 -4.44 -24.72 -11.90
CA PHE A 104 -3.11 -25.03 -11.36
C PHE A 104 -2.27 -23.80 -10.97
N ASP A 105 -2.74 -22.57 -11.24
CA ASP A 105 -2.01 -21.33 -10.95
C ASP A 105 -2.85 -20.34 -10.15
N ARG A 106 -2.15 -19.46 -9.42
CA ARG A 106 -2.76 -18.49 -8.51
C ARG A 106 -2.23 -17.10 -8.81
N ASP A 107 -2.99 -16.38 -9.62
CA ASP A 107 -2.60 -15.06 -10.11
C ASP A 107 -2.92 -13.98 -9.08
N ALA A 108 -2.01 -13.02 -8.92
CA ALA A 108 -2.26 -11.81 -8.15
C ALA A 108 -3.31 -10.93 -8.85
N VAL A 109 -4.34 -10.54 -8.10
CA VAL A 109 -5.37 -9.61 -8.57
C VAL A 109 -5.02 -8.20 -8.08
N TYR A 110 -4.93 -7.26 -9.02
CA TYR A 110 -4.64 -5.86 -8.75
C TYR A 110 -5.91 -5.01 -8.87
N GLY A 111 -6.07 -4.08 -7.94
CA GLY A 111 -7.25 -3.23 -7.87
C GLY A 111 -6.99 -1.94 -7.11
N ALA A 112 -8.07 -1.32 -6.67
CA ALA A 112 -8.06 -0.10 -5.88
C ALA A 112 -8.92 -0.28 -4.62
N GLY A 113 -8.73 0.60 -3.64
CA GLY A 113 -9.54 0.61 -2.44
C GLY A 113 -9.63 1.97 -1.78
N VAL A 114 -10.69 2.15 -1.01
CA VAL A 114 -10.90 3.28 -0.11
C VAL A 114 -11.04 2.75 1.31
N GLY A 115 -10.29 3.34 2.23
CA GLY A 115 -10.14 2.79 3.57
C GLY A 115 -10.16 3.84 4.66
N TYR A 116 -10.41 3.35 5.87
CA TYR A 116 -10.29 4.11 7.09
C TYR A 116 -9.20 3.48 7.95
N HIS A 117 -8.36 4.33 8.54
CA HIS A 117 -7.22 3.96 9.36
C HIS A 117 -7.25 4.76 10.66
N TYR A 118 -7.07 4.08 11.79
CA TYR A 118 -6.92 4.71 13.09
C TYR A 118 -5.50 4.52 13.61
N PHE A 119 -4.78 5.62 13.82
CA PHE A 119 -3.43 5.65 14.38
C PHE A 119 -3.51 5.95 15.87
N PHE A 120 -3.11 5.02 16.75
CA PHE A 120 -3.26 5.19 18.19
C PHE A 120 -2.44 6.37 18.74
N SER A 121 -1.26 6.63 18.16
CA SER A 121 -0.37 7.72 18.56
C SER A 121 -0.58 9.01 17.77
N GLY A 122 -1.44 9.01 16.74
CA GLY A 122 -1.49 10.02 15.68
C GLY A 122 -0.70 9.59 14.44
N ILE A 123 -1.10 10.08 13.26
CA ILE A 123 -0.51 9.70 11.96
C ILE A 123 0.94 10.14 11.82
N ASP A 124 1.41 11.11 12.60
CA ASP A 124 2.74 11.72 12.55
C ASP A 124 3.74 11.15 13.56
N LYS A 125 3.34 10.07 14.26
CA LYS A 125 4.15 9.45 15.33
C LYS A 125 4.20 7.94 15.15
N SER A 126 5.30 7.35 15.61
CA SER A 126 5.41 5.91 15.67
C SER A 126 4.32 5.30 16.56
N GLY A 127 3.72 4.21 16.11
CA GLY A 127 2.67 3.56 16.88
C GLY A 127 1.88 2.51 16.10
N VAL A 128 1.00 1.84 16.85
CA VAL A 128 0.05 0.89 16.29
C VAL A 128 -1.00 1.63 15.48
N ASN A 129 -1.47 0.99 14.41
CA ASN A 129 -2.64 1.39 13.67
C ASN A 129 -3.57 0.21 13.39
N LEU A 130 -4.86 0.51 13.22
CA LEU A 130 -5.89 -0.44 12.79
C LEU A 130 -6.71 0.17 11.65
N GLY A 131 -7.47 -0.63 10.92
CA GLY A 131 -8.32 -0.09 9.88
C GLY A 131 -9.08 -1.11 9.07
N PHE A 132 -9.79 -0.60 8.08
CA PHE A 132 -10.49 -1.40 7.09
C PHE A 132 -10.50 -0.68 5.75
N THR A 133 -10.22 -1.40 4.67
CA THR A 133 -10.24 -0.89 3.30
C THR A 133 -11.20 -1.71 2.48
N ALA A 134 -12.23 -1.08 1.90
CA ALA A 134 -13.06 -1.70 0.89
C ALA A 134 -12.30 -1.67 -0.44
N THR A 135 -12.22 -2.80 -1.12
CA THR A 135 -11.45 -2.96 -2.36
C THR A 135 -12.35 -3.34 -3.52
N GLY A 136 -11.92 -2.99 -4.73
CA GLY A 136 -12.55 -3.37 -5.99
C GLY A 136 -11.49 -3.68 -7.04
N ALA A 137 -11.71 -4.72 -7.84
CA ALA A 137 -10.85 -5.09 -8.95
C ALA A 137 -11.68 -5.66 -10.11
N ASP A 138 -11.20 -5.41 -11.33
CA ASP A 138 -11.65 -6.18 -12.49
C ASP A 138 -10.94 -7.54 -12.50
N SER A 139 -11.72 -8.60 -12.47
CA SER A 139 -11.27 -9.99 -12.59
C SER A 139 -11.82 -10.61 -13.88
N LYS A 140 -11.38 -11.84 -14.18
CA LYS A 140 -11.83 -12.58 -15.38
C LYS A 140 -13.35 -12.81 -15.39
N ASP A 141 -13.98 -12.86 -14.21
CA ASP A 141 -15.41 -13.17 -14.04
C ASP A 141 -16.29 -11.91 -13.84
N GLY A 142 -15.69 -10.71 -13.86
CA GLY A 142 -16.40 -9.44 -13.71
C GLY A 142 -15.71 -8.51 -12.71
N PHE A 143 -16.49 -7.60 -12.11
CA PHE A 143 -15.99 -6.69 -11.09
C PHE A 143 -16.20 -7.29 -9.70
N ASP A 144 -15.11 -7.53 -8.98
CA ASP A 144 -15.10 -8.12 -7.65
C ASP A 144 -14.95 -7.06 -6.57
N LEU A 145 -15.76 -7.18 -5.52
CA LEU A 145 -15.70 -6.35 -4.32
C LEU A 145 -15.15 -7.16 -3.14
N GLY A 146 -14.25 -6.53 -2.39
CA GLY A 146 -13.58 -7.15 -1.25
C GLY A 146 -13.34 -6.19 -0.10
N GLY A 147 -12.60 -6.68 0.89
CA GLY A 147 -12.22 -5.90 2.05
C GLY A 147 -10.91 -6.39 2.67
N MET A 148 -10.12 -5.46 3.19
CA MET A 148 -8.88 -5.75 3.90
C MET A 148 -8.96 -5.16 5.31
N PHE A 149 -8.90 -6.02 6.33
CA PHE A 149 -8.66 -5.57 7.70
C PHE A 149 -7.20 -5.18 7.86
N GLN A 150 -6.95 -4.15 8.66
CA GLN A 150 -5.63 -3.65 8.92
C GLN A 150 -5.26 -3.72 10.40
N LEU A 151 -4.04 -4.17 10.65
CA LEU A 151 -3.34 -4.09 11.93
C LEU A 151 -1.84 -4.01 11.66
N GLY A 152 -1.18 -2.97 12.17
CA GLY A 152 0.26 -2.86 12.01
C GLY A 152 0.89 -1.84 12.93
N TYR A 153 2.20 -1.66 12.77
CA TYR A 153 3.00 -0.66 13.46
C TYR A 153 3.69 0.23 12.43
N GLN A 154 3.58 1.54 12.61
CA GLN A 154 4.28 2.55 11.81
C GLN A 154 5.43 3.11 12.66
N PHE A 155 6.62 3.19 12.10
CA PHE A 155 7.84 3.72 12.74
C PHE A 155 8.10 5.15 12.28
#